data_AF-A0A7X3X0K9-F1
#
_entry.id   AF-A0A7X3X0K9-F1
#
_cell.length_a   1.000
_cell.length_b   1.000
_cell.length_c   1.000
_cell.angle_alpha   90.00
_cell.angle_beta   90.00
_cell.angle_gamma   90.00
#
_symmetry.space_group_name_H-M   'P 1'
#
loop_
_entity.id
_entity.type
_entity.pdbx_description
1 polymer ?
#
loop_
_entity_poly.entity_id
_entity_poly.type
_entity_poly.pdbx_seq_one_letter_code
_entity_poly.pdbx_strand_id
1 'polypeptide(L)' 'MRSGDQMLQQIVEKSALDSDFRQRLLADPKTAITGELGITIPDSMNIKVHESDMQTVHLALPPDPNIT' A
#
# COMPACT_ATOMS: atom_id res chain seq x y z
N MET A 1 4.86 18.61 -5.52
CA MET A 1 4.24 17.45 -6.21
C MET A 1 5.39 16.48 -6.47
N ARG A 2 5.58 15.31 -5.85
CA ARG A 2 4.69 14.26 -5.32
C ARG A 2 5.56 13.30 -4.46
N SER A 3 5.71 13.53 -3.15
CA SER A 3 6.55 12.65 -2.30
C SER A 3 5.92 11.26 -2.07
N GLY A 4 4.59 11.16 -2.15
CA GLY A 4 3.86 9.89 -2.00
C GLY A 4 4.06 8.92 -3.16
N ASP A 5 4.12 9.42 -4.40
CA ASP A 5 4.28 8.56 -5.59
C ASP A 5 5.65 7.87 -5.65
N GLN A 6 6.71 8.54 -5.16
CA GLN A 6 8.05 7.93 -5.10
C GLN A 6 8.12 6.80 -4.06
N MET A 7 7.45 6.99 -2.93
CA MET A 7 7.35 5.99 -1.88
C MET A 7 6.62 4.73 -2.38
N LEU A 8 5.50 4.90 -3.09
CA LEU A 8 4.76 3.80 -3.68
C LEU A 8 5.61 3.01 -4.67
N GLN A 9 6.38 3.69 -5.52
CA GLN A 9 7.26 3.05 -6.49
C GLN A 9 8.32 2.17 -5.82
N GLN A 10 8.99 2.68 -4.78
CA GLN A 10 10.00 1.94 -4.04
C GLN A 10 9.43 0.68 -3.37
N ILE A 11 8.23 0.76 -2.80
CA ILE A 11 7.55 -0.40 -2.19
C ILE A 11 7.26 -1.46 -3.28
N VAL A 12 6.76 -1.03 -4.44
CA VAL A 12 6.44 -1.94 -5.55
C VAL A 12 7.71 -2.64 -6.06
N GLU A 13 8.78 -1.88 -6.33
CA GLU A 13 10.07 -2.42 -6.76
C GLU A 13 10.63 -3.43 -5.76
N LYS A 14 10.60 -3.11 -4.46
CA LYS A 14 11.07 -4.03 -3.42
C LYS A 14 10.22 -5.29 -3.34
N SER A 15 8.90 -5.17 -3.41
CA SER A 15 7.98 -6.32 -3.39
C SER A 15 8.08 -7.23 -4.63
N ALA A 16 8.67 -6.73 -5.72
CA ALA A 16 9.01 -7.54 -6.88
C ALA A 16 10.33 -8.31 -6.68
N LEU A 17 11.29 -7.74 -5.95
CA LEU A 17 12.60 -8.33 -5.70
C LEU A 17 12.64 -9.24 -4.45
N ASP A 18 11.79 -8.95 -3.47
CA ASP A 18 11.76 -9.60 -2.16
C ASP A 18 10.35 -10.16 -1.87
N SER A 19 10.24 -11.48 -1.97
CA SER A 19 8.98 -12.19 -1.76
C SER A 19 8.56 -12.21 -0.28
N ASP A 20 9.50 -12.15 0.66
CA ASP A 20 9.19 -12.13 2.10
C ASP A 20 8.60 -10.75 2.48
N PHE A 21 9.19 -9.68 1.95
CA PHE A 21 8.64 -8.33 2.05
C PHE A 21 7.25 -8.24 1.44
N ARG A 22 7.03 -8.85 0.26
CA ARG A 22 5.70 -8.89 -0.37
C ARG A 22 4.65 -9.56 0.54
N GLN A 23 4.99 -10.70 1.15
CA GLN A 23 4.08 -11.37 2.09
C GLN A 23 3.81 -10.53 3.34
N ARG A 24 4.82 -9.86 3.89
CA ARG A 24 4.65 -8.93 5.02
C ARG A 24 3.80 -7.73 4.64
N LEU A 25 3.98 -7.18 3.43
CA LEU A 25 3.20 -6.05 2.93
C LEU A 25 1.71 -6.41 2.78
N LEU A 26 1.41 -7.67 2.43
CA LEU A 26 0.03 -8.17 2.36
C LEU A 26 -0.58 -8.43 3.74
N ALA A 27 0.21 -8.93 4.68
CA ALA A 27 -0.24 -9.20 6.04
C ALA A 27 -0.40 -7.94 6.89
N ASP A 28 0.62 -7.08 6.90
CA ASP A 28 0.66 -5.83 7.65
C ASP A 28 1.42 -4.73 6.87
N PRO A 29 0.73 -4.01 5.97
CA PRO A 29 1.36 -3.01 5.11
C PRO A 29 1.96 -1.85 5.92
N LYS A 30 1.33 -1.46 7.03
CA LYS A 30 1.84 -0.37 7.86
C LYS A 30 3.20 -0.74 8.45
N THR A 31 3.29 -1.89 9.10
CA THR A 31 4.54 -2.33 9.73
C THR A 31 5.63 -2.57 8.69
N ALA A 32 5.30 -3.19 7.55
CA ALA A 32 6.24 -3.41 6.47
C ALA A 32 6.80 -2.09 5.91
N ILE A 33 5.93 -1.11 5.66
CA ILE A 33 6.33 0.19 5.12
C ILE A 33 7.13 0.99 6.16
N THR A 34 6.68 1.03 7.42
CA THR A 34 7.37 1.75 8.50
C THR A 34 8.74 1.14 8.79
N GLY A 35 8.84 -0.19 8.80
CA GLY A 35 10.12 -0.89 9.00
C GLY A 35 11.11 -0.66 7.85
N GLU A 36 10.64 -0.67 6.61
CA GLU A 36 11.53 -0.58 5.45
C GLU A 36 11.91 0.85 5.06
N LEU A 37 10.98 1.79 5.18
CA LEU A 37 11.17 3.18 4.75
C LEU A 37 11.38 4.13 5.93
N GLY A 38 11.19 3.69 7.17
CA GLY A 38 11.28 4.53 8.36
C GLY A 38 10.16 5.57 8.45
N ILE A 39 9.05 5.35 7.75
CA ILE A 39 7.95 6.32 7.63
C ILE A 39 6.83 5.92 8.59
N THR A 40 6.50 6.81 9.52
CA THR A 40 5.38 6.59 10.44
C THR A 40 4.06 6.84 9.73
N ILE A 41 3.27 5.79 9.57
CA ILE A 41 1.92 5.91 9.02
C ILE A 41 0.96 6.20 10.18
N PRO A 42 0.15 7.29 10.11
CA PRO A 42 -0.78 7.62 11.16
C PRO A 42 -1.89 6.55 11.30
N ASP A 43 -2.35 6.31 12.52
CA ASP A 43 -3.39 5.32 12.82
C ASP A 43 -4.72 5.61 12.11
N SER A 44 -5.01 6.88 11.85
CA SER A 44 -6.19 7.34 11.10
C SER A 44 -6.18 6.91 9.63
N MET A 45 -5.04 6.47 9.10
CA MET A 45 -4.91 6.02 7.72
C MET A 45 -5.03 4.49 7.64
N ASN A 46 -6.01 4.02 6.87
CA ASN A 46 -6.17 2.60 6.57
C ASN A 46 -5.52 2.29 5.22
N ILE A 47 -4.59 1.35 5.21
CA ILE A 47 -3.93 0.88 3.99
C ILE A 47 -4.33 -0.56 3.79
N LYS A 48 -4.93 -0.85 2.63
CA LYS A 48 -5.26 -2.21 2.22
C LYS A 48 -4.42 -2.54 1.00
N VAL A 49 -3.60 -3.57 1.11
CA VAL A 49 -2.82 -4.10 0.00
C VAL A 49 -3.54 -5.34 -0.51
N HIS A 50 -3.76 -5.36 -1.82
CA HIS A 50 -4.39 -6.47 -2.51
C HIS A 50 -3.45 -6.93 -3.63
N GLU A 51 -3.35 -8.25 -3.82
CA GLU A 51 -2.64 -8.78 -4.98
C GLU A 51 -3.52 -8.64 -6.22
N SER A 52 -3.02 -7.92 -7.22
CA SER A 52 -3.58 -7.95 -8.55
C SER A 52 -3.23 -9.29 -9.20
N ASP A 53 -4.22 -10.17 -9.32
CA ASP A 53 -4.17 -11.34 -10.19
C ASP A 53 -4.73 -10.99 -11.58
N MET A 54 -4.38 -11.78 -12.61
CA MET A 54 -4.86 -11.59 -13.98
C MET A 54 -6.39 -11.65 -14.13
N GLN A 55 -7.09 -12.20 -13.14
CA GLN A 55 -8.55 -12.32 -13.11
C GLN A 55 -9.23 -11.32 -12.17
N THR A 56 -8.48 -10.51 -11.43
CA THR A 56 -9.03 -9.60 -10.41
C THR A 56 -8.97 -8.15 -10.87
N VAL A 57 -10.13 -7.48 -10.93
CA VAL A 57 -10.23 -6.06 -11.21
C VAL A 57 -10.55 -5.30 -9.92
N HIS A 58 -9.68 -4.37 -9.54
CA HIS A 58 -9.90 -3.50 -8.40
C HIS A 58 -10.63 -2.23 -8.84
N LEU A 59 -11.83 -2.02 -8.31
CA LEU A 59 -12.59 -0.79 -8.51
C LEU A 59 -12.61 0.01 -7.20
N ALA A 60 -11.95 1.17 -7.20
CA ALA A 60 -12.01 2.11 -6.09
C ALA A 60 -13.26 2.99 -6.26
N LEU A 61 -14.24 2.80 -5.39
CA LEU A 61 -15.39 3.71 -5.31
C LEU A 61 -15.03 4.88 -4.39
N PRO A 62 -15.24 6.13 -4.83
CA PRO A 62 -15.08 7.28 -3.94
C PRO A 62 -16.09 7.20 -2.79
N PRO A 63 -15.78 7.82 -1.64
CA PRO A 63 -16.73 7.93 -0.54
C PRO A 63 -18.03 8.57 -1.03
N ASP A 64 -19.18 8.14 -0.48
CA ASP A 64 -20.49 8.63 -0.88
C ASP A 64 -20.50 10.17 -0.97
N PRO A 65 -21.01 10.74 -2.09
CA PRO A 65 -21.03 12.19 -2.28
C PRO A 65 -21.94 12.94 -1.30
N ASN A 66 -22.68 12.22 -0.43
CA ASN A 66 -23.53 12.78 0.61
C ASN A 66 -22.90 12.77 2.00
N ILE A 67 -21.66 12.32 2.16
CA ILE A 67 -20.94 12.44 3.43
C ILE A 67 -20.39 13.87 3.51
N THR A 68 -21.24 14.79 3.99
CA THR A 68 -20.86 16.16 4.35
C THR A 68 -20.40 16.27 5.80
#